data_AF-A0A0G2JDL4-F1
#
_entry.id   AF-A0A0G2JDL4-F1
#
_cell.length_a   1.000
_cell.length_b   1.000
_cell.length_c   1.000
_cell.angle_alpha   90.00
_cell.angle_beta   90.00
_cell.angle_gamma   90.00
#
_symmetry.space_group_name_H-M   'P 1'
#
loop_
_entity.id
_entity.type
_entity.pdbx_description
1 polymer ?
#
loop_
_entity_poly.entity_id
_entity_poly.type
_entity_poly.pdbx_seq_one_letter_code
_entity_poly.pdbx_strand_id
1 'polypeptide(L)'
;SDFLFEKSANYFHSEEAPKRAASLVPKAKIITILIDPSDRAYSWYQHQRSHEDPAALRFNFYEVITTGHWAPPDLKTLQRRCLVPGWYAVHIERWLAYFSTSQLLIIDGQQLRSDPATVMDEVQKFLGVTPHYNYSEALTPELSSPATTATTTWNSR
;
A
#
# COMPACT_ATOMS: atom_id res chain seq x y z
N SER A 1 -20.68 5.46 -17.21
CA SER A 1 -19.96 4.18 -17.21
C SER A 1 -19.60 3.85 -15.79
N ASP A 2 -19.94 2.65 -15.33
CA ASP A 2 -19.63 2.24 -13.97
C ASP A 2 -18.19 1.71 -13.92
N PHE A 3 -17.37 2.31 -13.06
CA PHE A 3 -16.01 1.85 -12.80
C PHE A 3 -16.02 0.97 -11.56
N LEU A 4 -15.51 -0.25 -11.67
CA LEU A 4 -15.30 -1.15 -10.56
C LEU A 4 -13.79 -1.26 -10.29
N PHE A 5 -13.42 -1.28 -9.02
CA PHE A 5 -12.06 -1.49 -8.59
C PHE A 5 -12.03 -2.41 -7.36
N GLU A 6 -10.89 -3.06 -7.16
CA GLU A 6 -10.61 -3.89 -6.00
C GLU A 6 -9.16 -3.63 -5.58
N LYS A 7 -8.85 -3.82 -4.29
CA LYS A 7 -7.52 -3.56 -3.75
C LYS A 7 -7.08 -4.69 -2.82
N SER A 8 -6.03 -5.40 -3.24
CA SER A 8 -5.32 -6.37 -2.43
C SER A 8 -3.81 -6.13 -2.51
N ALA A 9 -3.20 -5.79 -1.37
CA ALA A 9 -1.75 -5.52 -1.30
C ALA A 9 -0.91 -6.79 -1.61
N ASN A 10 -1.51 -7.97 -1.45
CA ASN A 10 -0.83 -9.24 -1.65
C ASN A 10 -0.64 -9.59 -3.13
N TYR A 11 -1.37 -8.95 -4.05
CA TYR A 11 -1.21 -9.22 -5.48
C TYR A 11 0.17 -8.84 -5.97
N PHE A 12 0.70 -7.70 -5.51
CA PHE A 12 1.91 -7.12 -6.07
C PHE A 12 3.10 -8.07 -6.05
N HIS A 13 3.36 -8.72 -4.90
CA HIS A 13 4.48 -9.63 -4.73
C HIS A 13 4.16 -11.10 -5.08
N SER A 14 2.88 -11.43 -5.32
CA SER A 14 2.46 -12.78 -5.71
C SER A 14 3.06 -13.19 -7.07
N GLU A 15 3.50 -14.44 -7.16
CA GLU A 15 4.03 -15.00 -8.41
C GLU A 15 2.91 -15.32 -9.42
N GLU A 16 1.75 -15.71 -8.90
CA GLU A 16 0.64 -16.23 -9.69
C GLU A 16 -0.38 -15.15 -10.09
N ALA A 17 -0.47 -14.07 -9.31
CA ALA A 17 -1.49 -13.04 -9.49
C ALA A 17 -1.45 -12.37 -10.88
N PRO A 18 -0.30 -11.98 -11.45
CA PRO A 18 -0.25 -11.31 -12.75
C PRO A 18 -0.87 -12.17 -13.87
N LYS A 19 -0.51 -13.46 -13.94
CA LYS A 19 -1.04 -14.40 -14.92
C LYS A 19 -2.55 -14.59 -14.76
N ARG A 20 -3.02 -14.81 -13.53
CA ARG A 20 -4.45 -15.02 -13.25
C ARG A 20 -5.27 -13.78 -13.56
N ALA A 21 -4.77 -12.60 -13.20
CA ALA A 21 -5.40 -11.32 -13.49
C ALA A 21 -5.49 -11.09 -15.00
N ALA A 22 -4.41 -11.32 -15.76
CA ALA A 22 -4.43 -11.18 -17.21
C ALA A 22 -5.39 -12.17 -17.89
N SER A 23 -5.53 -13.39 -17.38
CA SER A 23 -6.52 -14.35 -17.90
C SER A 23 -7.97 -13.93 -17.62
N LEU A 24 -8.25 -13.32 -16.47
CA LEU A 24 -9.61 -12.98 -16.05
C LEU A 24 -10.06 -11.59 -16.55
N VAL A 25 -9.18 -10.60 -16.44
CA VAL A 25 -9.43 -9.18 -16.74
C VAL A 25 -8.26 -8.59 -17.55
N PRO A 26 -8.03 -9.05 -18.81
CA PRO A 26 -6.85 -8.67 -19.60
C PRO A 26 -6.73 -7.17 -19.89
N LYS A 27 -7.85 -6.44 -19.86
CA LYS A 27 -7.91 -4.98 -20.09
C LYS A 27 -7.88 -4.16 -18.81
N ALA A 28 -7.68 -4.79 -17.65
CA ALA A 28 -7.59 -4.07 -16.38
C ALA A 28 -6.42 -3.07 -16.42
N LYS A 29 -6.60 -1.99 -15.66
CA LYS A 29 -5.54 -1.05 -15.32
C LYS A 29 -5.02 -1.42 -13.93
N ILE A 30 -3.71 -1.52 -13.79
CA ILE A 30 -3.02 -1.92 -12.58
C ILE A 30 -2.39 -0.67 -11.97
N ILE A 31 -2.68 -0.42 -10.69
CA ILE A 31 -2.10 0.68 -9.94
C ILE A 31 -1.32 0.09 -8.78
N THR A 32 -0.05 0.48 -8.65
CA THR A 32 0.79 0.14 -7.49
C THR A 32 1.28 1.42 -6.82
N ILE A 33 1.39 1.40 -5.49
CA ILE A 33 1.86 2.53 -4.69
C ILE A 33 3.14 2.08 -4.00
N LEU A 34 4.24 2.79 -4.24
CA LEU A 34 5.55 2.47 -3.70
C LEU A 34 6.00 3.54 -2.72
N ILE A 35 6.66 3.13 -1.64
CA ILE A 35 7.36 4.03 -0.70
C ILE A 35 8.79 3.53 -0.57
N ASP A 36 9.63 4.18 0.24
CA ASP A 36 10.95 3.64 0.55
C ASP A 36 10.86 2.18 1.05
N PRO A 37 11.63 1.23 0.47
CA PRO A 37 11.51 -0.18 0.83
C PRO A 37 11.86 -0.46 2.30
N SER A 38 12.70 0.37 2.93
CA SER A 38 13.05 0.29 4.34
C SER A 38 11.86 0.71 5.21
N ASP A 39 11.23 1.83 4.87
CA ASP A 39 10.00 2.30 5.55
C ASP A 39 8.86 1.28 5.40
N ARG A 40 8.73 0.70 4.21
CA ARG A 40 7.76 -0.38 3.94
C ARG A 40 8.03 -1.60 4.82
N ALA A 41 9.28 -2.04 4.92
CA ALA A 41 9.67 -3.18 5.73
C ALA A 41 9.40 -2.92 7.23
N TYR A 42 9.72 -1.72 7.70
CA TYR A 42 9.47 -1.31 9.07
C TYR A 42 7.98 -1.20 9.40
N SER A 43 7.20 -0.61 8.49
CA SER A 43 5.74 -0.52 8.61
C SER A 43 5.10 -1.91 8.69
N TRP A 44 5.57 -2.87 7.88
CA TRP A 44 5.10 -4.25 7.97
C TRP A 44 5.46 -4.90 9.30
N TYR A 45 6.69 -4.71 9.79
CA TYR A 45 7.08 -5.20 11.12
C TYR A 45 6.18 -4.64 12.23
N GLN A 46 5.90 -3.33 12.22
CA GLN A 46 5.01 -2.69 13.18
C GLN A 46 3.57 -3.22 13.08
N HIS A 47 3.08 -3.45 11.87
CA HIS A 47 1.78 -4.09 11.63
C HIS A 47 1.71 -5.50 12.22
N GLN A 48 2.78 -6.30 12.11
CA GLN A 48 2.81 -7.63 12.74
C GLN A 48 2.81 -7.53 14.26
N ARG A 49 3.55 -6.57 14.85
CA ARG A 49 3.51 -6.32 16.29
C ARG A 49 2.13 -5.91 16.79
N SER A 50 1.41 -5.07 16.05
CA SER A 50 0.06 -4.64 16.43
C SER A 50 -0.96 -5.79 16.37
N HIS A 51 -0.65 -6.85 15.62
CA HIS A 51 -1.42 -8.10 15.56
C HIS A 51 -0.86 -9.18 16.48
N GLU A 52 -0.01 -8.80 17.45
CA GLU A 52 0.55 -9.70 18.47
C GLU A 52 1.32 -10.91 17.90
N ASP A 53 1.94 -10.75 16.71
CA ASP A 53 2.78 -11.78 16.12
C ASP A 53 3.93 -12.17 17.07
N PRO A 54 4.05 -13.45 17.48
CA PRO A 54 5.02 -13.86 18.49
C PRO A 54 6.48 -13.55 18.12
N ALA A 55 6.84 -13.68 16.84
CA ALA A 55 8.19 -13.38 16.39
C ALA A 55 8.45 -11.87 16.40
N ALA A 56 7.47 -11.05 15.99
CA ALA A 56 7.60 -9.60 15.99
C ALA A 56 7.64 -8.99 17.40
N LEU A 57 6.98 -9.64 18.38
CA LEU A 57 7.07 -9.26 19.80
C LEU A 57 8.38 -9.71 20.45
N ARG A 58 8.93 -10.85 20.02
CA ARG A 58 10.16 -11.43 20.57
C ARG A 58 11.43 -10.76 20.05
N PHE A 59 11.46 -10.40 18.77
CA PHE A 59 12.64 -9.86 18.10
C PHE A 59 12.43 -8.40 17.69
N ASN A 60 13.44 -7.57 17.88
CA ASN A 60 13.43 -6.19 17.41
C ASN A 60 13.65 -6.12 15.87
N PHE A 61 13.33 -4.98 15.26
CA PHE A 61 13.42 -4.85 13.81
C PHE A 61 14.82 -5.10 13.25
N TYR A 62 15.87 -4.66 13.95
CA TYR A 62 17.26 -4.87 13.52
C TYR A 62 17.61 -6.36 13.48
N GLU A 63 17.22 -7.13 14.49
CA GLU A 63 17.40 -8.59 14.52
C GLU A 63 16.66 -9.26 13.35
N VAL A 64 15.43 -8.82 13.05
CA VAL A 64 14.64 -9.34 11.93
C VAL A 64 15.36 -9.14 10.60
N ILE A 65 15.85 -7.93 10.30
CA ILE A 65 16.43 -7.64 8.98
C ILE A 65 17.86 -8.18 8.81
N THR A 66 18.64 -8.28 9.88
CA THR A 66 20.03 -8.77 9.84
C THR A 66 20.15 -10.28 10.06
N THR A 67 19.03 -10.97 10.23
CA THR A 67 18.96 -12.41 10.49
C THR A 67 19.74 -13.24 9.46
N GLY A 68 20.61 -14.13 9.97
CA GLY A 68 21.41 -15.06 9.17
C GLY A 68 20.77 -16.45 8.98
N HIS A 69 21.49 -17.32 8.27
CA HIS A 69 21.00 -18.64 7.86
C HIS A 69 20.74 -19.64 8.99
N TRP A 70 21.25 -19.42 10.20
CA TRP A 70 20.99 -20.30 11.37
C TRP A 70 19.75 -19.89 12.18
N ALA A 71 19.06 -18.83 11.79
CA ALA A 71 17.95 -18.32 12.60
C ALA A 71 16.73 -19.25 12.64
N PRO A 72 15.93 -19.14 13.72
CA PRO A 72 14.64 -19.80 13.85
C PRO A 72 13.72 -19.61 12.62
N PRO A 73 12.90 -20.62 12.25
CA PRO A 73 12.03 -20.53 11.06
C PRO A 73 11.01 -19.39 11.09
N ASP A 74 10.46 -19.07 12.26
CA ASP A 74 9.54 -17.96 12.50
C ASP A 74 10.21 -16.60 12.22
N LEU A 75 11.42 -16.38 12.74
CA LEU A 75 12.20 -15.18 12.48
C LEU A 75 12.53 -15.01 10.99
N LYS A 76 12.93 -16.08 10.30
CA LYS A 76 13.17 -16.06 8.85
C LYS A 76 11.90 -15.77 8.06
N THR A 77 10.76 -16.30 8.50
CA THR A 77 9.47 -16.04 7.85
C THR A 77 9.09 -14.57 7.97
N LEU A 78 9.26 -13.99 9.17
CA LEU A 78 9.04 -12.57 9.41
C LEU A 78 9.98 -11.71 8.57
N GLN A 79 11.28 -12.02 8.55
CA GLN A 79 12.28 -11.34 7.72
C GLN A 79 11.87 -11.33 6.24
N ARG A 80 11.54 -12.48 5.67
CA ARG A 80 11.13 -12.58 4.26
C ARG A 80 9.90 -11.72 3.97
N ARG A 81 8.90 -11.71 4.87
CA ARG A 81 7.70 -10.88 4.71
C ARG A 81 7.98 -9.37 4.83
N CYS A 82 8.97 -8.99 5.63
CA CYS A 82 9.46 -7.60 5.70
C CYS A 82 10.22 -7.18 4.43
N LEU A 83 11.10 -8.04 3.90
CA LEU A 83 12.07 -7.63 2.88
C LEU A 83 11.63 -7.93 1.45
N VAL A 84 11.13 -9.15 1.18
CA VAL A 84 10.88 -9.62 -0.21
C VAL A 84 9.90 -8.74 -0.96
N PRO A 85 8.75 -8.31 -0.39
CA PRO A 85 7.83 -7.44 -1.14
C PRO A 85 8.39 -6.03 -1.42
N GLY A 86 9.55 -5.68 -0.84
CA GLY A 86 10.32 -4.48 -1.16
C GLY A 86 11.16 -4.60 -2.43
N TRP A 87 11.23 -5.76 -3.07
CA TRP A 87 11.97 -5.98 -4.33
C TRP A 87 11.15 -5.50 -5.53
N TYR A 88 10.86 -4.20 -5.57
CA TYR A 88 9.89 -3.61 -6.48
C TYR A 88 10.18 -3.91 -7.95
N ALA A 89 11.45 -3.81 -8.39
CA ALA A 89 11.83 -4.09 -9.78
C ALA A 89 11.44 -5.50 -10.21
N VAL A 90 11.72 -6.51 -9.37
CA VAL A 90 11.40 -7.93 -9.63
C VAL A 90 9.89 -8.12 -9.78
N HIS A 91 9.11 -7.47 -8.92
CA HIS A 91 7.66 -7.58 -8.95
C HIS A 91 7.07 -6.84 -10.16
N ILE A 92 7.52 -5.62 -10.44
CA ILE A 92 7.08 -4.85 -11.61
C ILE A 92 7.37 -5.60 -12.91
N GLU A 93 8.57 -6.15 -13.07
CA GLU A 93 8.94 -6.94 -14.24
C GLU A 93 7.99 -8.13 -14.46
N ARG A 94 7.60 -8.80 -13.37
CA ARG A 94 6.61 -9.89 -13.42
C ARG A 94 5.24 -9.43 -13.90
N TRP A 95 4.78 -8.25 -13.49
CA TRP A 95 3.51 -7.68 -13.98
C TRP A 95 3.61 -7.27 -15.45
N LEU A 96 4.74 -6.70 -15.86
CA LEU A 96 5.00 -6.30 -17.25
C LEU A 96 5.09 -7.46 -18.24
N ALA A 97 5.35 -8.68 -17.76
CA ALA A 97 5.27 -9.90 -18.58
C ALA A 97 3.84 -10.22 -19.06
N TYR A 98 2.80 -9.65 -18.44
CA TYR A 98 1.39 -9.93 -18.74
C TYR A 98 0.56 -8.69 -19.09
N PHE A 99 0.96 -7.51 -18.60
CA PHE A 99 0.29 -6.24 -18.84
C PHE A 99 1.22 -5.27 -19.55
N SER A 100 0.69 -4.51 -20.51
CA SER A 100 1.48 -3.46 -21.17
C SER A 100 1.83 -2.32 -20.20
N THR A 101 2.88 -1.56 -20.51
CA THR A 101 3.29 -0.39 -19.71
C THR A 101 2.19 0.66 -19.57
N SER A 102 1.33 0.83 -20.58
CA SER A 102 0.19 1.76 -20.54
C SER A 102 -0.97 1.28 -19.66
N GLN A 103 -0.95 0.02 -19.21
CA GLN A 103 -1.89 -0.52 -18.23
C GLN A 103 -1.34 -0.47 -16.81
N LEU A 104 -0.11 0.01 -16.59
CA LEU A 104 0.51 0.08 -15.27
C LEU A 104 0.74 1.54 -14.85
N LEU A 105 0.23 1.91 -13.68
CA LEU A 105 0.52 3.18 -13.02
C LEU A 105 1.30 2.91 -11.73
N ILE A 106 2.47 3.55 -11.60
CA ILE A 106 3.29 3.49 -10.39
C ILE A 106 3.16 4.84 -9.70
N ILE A 107 2.58 4.83 -8.50
CA ILE A 107 2.36 6.01 -7.68
C ILE A 107 3.48 6.11 -6.64
N ASP A 108 4.02 7.32 -6.49
CA ASP A 108 4.85 7.68 -5.35
C ASP A 108 3.97 7.85 -4.09
N GLY A 109 4.16 6.95 -3.14
CA GLY A 109 3.44 6.94 -1.87
C GLY A 109 3.87 8.04 -0.92
N GLN A 110 5.04 8.68 -1.09
CA GLN A 110 5.37 9.91 -0.38
C GLN A 110 4.53 11.07 -0.91
N GLN A 111 4.47 11.23 -2.23
CA GLN A 111 3.63 12.26 -2.86
C GLN A 111 2.15 12.05 -2.53
N LEU A 112 1.64 10.82 -2.54
CA LEU A 112 0.25 10.52 -2.16
C LEU A 112 -0.07 10.98 -0.72
N ARG A 113 0.91 10.98 0.19
CA ARG A 113 0.71 11.47 1.56
C ARG A 113 0.78 12.99 1.66
N SER A 114 1.73 13.62 0.96
CA SER A 114 1.97 15.06 1.07
C SER A 114 1.05 15.90 0.19
N ASP A 115 0.66 15.36 -0.97
CA ASP A 115 -0.17 16.01 -1.98
C ASP A 115 -1.09 14.98 -2.68
N PRO A 116 -2.11 14.48 -1.96
CA PRO A 116 -3.02 13.48 -2.50
C PRO A 116 -3.86 14.00 -3.68
N ALA A 117 -4.14 15.31 -3.74
CA ALA A 117 -4.96 15.88 -4.81
C ALA A 117 -4.28 15.71 -6.18
N THR A 118 -2.99 16.05 -6.28
CA THR A 118 -2.21 15.86 -7.51
C THR A 118 -2.15 14.39 -7.93
N VAL A 119 -1.93 13.48 -6.99
CA VAL A 119 -1.88 12.03 -7.28
C VAL A 119 -3.25 11.53 -7.75
N MET A 120 -4.33 11.97 -7.12
CA MET A 120 -5.67 11.57 -7.53
C MET A 120 -6.02 12.10 -8.93
N ASP A 121 -5.54 13.29 -9.31
CA ASP A 121 -5.69 13.80 -10.68
C ASP A 121 -4.93 12.93 -11.70
N GLU A 122 -3.74 12.45 -11.37
CA GLU A 122 -3.00 11.48 -12.19
C GLU A 122 -3.78 10.17 -12.34
N VAL A 123 -4.33 9.63 -11.24
CA VAL A 123 -5.16 8.42 -11.26
C VAL A 123 -6.39 8.61 -12.16
N GLN A 124 -7.08 9.75 -12.06
CA GLN A 124 -8.24 10.03 -12.91
C GLN A 124 -7.88 10.06 -14.40
N LYS A 125 -6.77 10.73 -14.76
CA LYS A 125 -6.27 10.79 -16.13
C LYS A 125 -5.87 9.41 -16.64
N PHE A 126 -5.15 8.65 -15.82
CA PHE A 126 -4.75 7.28 -16.14
C PHE A 126 -5.95 6.37 -16.35
N LEU A 127 -6.99 6.47 -15.51
CA LEU A 127 -8.22 5.69 -15.65
C LEU A 127 -9.10 6.18 -16.82
N GLY A 128 -8.99 7.45 -17.21
CA GLY A 128 -9.82 8.07 -18.25
C GLY A 128 -11.24 8.37 -17.74
N VAL A 129 -11.36 8.71 -16.45
CA VAL A 129 -12.66 8.98 -15.81
C VAL A 129 -13.12 10.39 -16.17
N THR A 130 -14.40 10.51 -16.53
CA THR A 130 -15.05 11.79 -16.81
C THR A 130 -16.45 11.82 -16.19
N PRO A 131 -16.91 12.94 -15.59
CA PRO A 131 -16.15 14.18 -15.38
C PRO A 131 -15.05 14.02 -14.32
N HIS A 132 -14.03 14.88 -14.39
CA HIS A 132 -12.99 14.94 -13.34
C HIS A 132 -13.59 15.50 -12.05
N TYR A 133 -13.26 14.85 -10.93
CA TYR A 133 -13.57 15.28 -9.59
C TYR A 133 -12.45 16.16 -9.05
N ASN A 134 -12.79 17.29 -8.43
CA ASN A 134 -11.82 18.20 -7.84
C ASN A 134 -11.39 17.69 -6.45
N TYR A 135 -10.31 16.93 -6.41
CA TYR A 135 -9.77 16.41 -5.14
C TYR A 135 -9.13 17.48 -4.26
N SER A 136 -8.77 18.65 -4.80
CA SER A 136 -8.23 19.75 -3.99
C SER A 136 -9.28 20.28 -3.01
N GLU A 137 -10.53 20.41 -3.45
CA GLU A 137 -11.65 20.84 -2.58
C GLU A 137 -12.10 19.74 -1.60
N ALA A 138 -12.03 18.49 -2.03
CA ALA A 138 -12.51 17.36 -1.23
C ALA A 138 -11.51 16.90 -0.16
N LEU A 139 -10.21 17.12 -0.38
CA LEU A 139 -9.14 16.67 0.52
C LEU A 139 -8.50 17.82 1.31
N THR A 140 -9.01 19.05 1.18
CA THR A 140 -8.62 20.15 2.07
C THR A 140 -8.99 19.84 3.53
N PRO A 141 -8.05 19.98 4.49
CA PRO A 141 -8.29 19.69 5.90
C PRO A 141 -9.42 20.52 6.56
N GLU A 142 -9.84 21.62 5.94
CA GLU A 142 -10.69 22.64 6.58
C GLU A 142 -12.20 22.39 6.43
N LEU A 143 -12.63 21.40 5.63
CA LEU A 143 -14.06 21.07 5.43
C LEU A 143 -14.52 19.79 6.14
N SER A 144 -13.62 19.08 6.81
CA SER A 144 -13.96 17.89 7.60
C SER A 144 -14.05 18.18 9.11
N SER A 145 -14.85 19.18 9.52
CA SER A 145 -15.65 19.20 10.77
C SER A 145 -16.24 20.59 11.05
N PRO A 146 -17.56 20.75 11.22
CA PRO A 146 -18.08 21.85 12.02
C PRO A 146 -17.82 21.52 13.50
N ALA A 147 -16.90 22.26 14.11
CA ALA A 147 -16.72 22.26 15.56
C ALA A 147 -18.06 22.64 16.25
N THR A 148 -18.76 21.64 16.80
CA THR A 148 -19.79 21.89 17.80
C THR A 148 -19.11 21.92 19.15
N THR A 149 -18.82 23.13 19.62
CA THR A 149 -18.44 23.40 21.00
C THR A 149 -19.61 23.01 21.91
N ALA A 150 -19.52 21.85 22.56
CA ALA A 150 -20.39 21.50 23.67
C ALA A 150 -19.52 21.26 24.91
N THR A 151 -19.42 22.30 25.73
CA THR A 151 -18.88 22.26 27.08
C THR A 151 -19.80 21.40 27.95
N THR A 152 -19.37 20.20 28.34
CA THR A 152 -20.04 19.45 29.41
C THR A 152 -19.00 18.90 30.37
N THR A 153 -18.95 19.54 31.54
CA THR A 153 -18.32 19.09 32.78
C THR A 153 -18.71 17.65 33.12
N TRP A 154 -17.73 16.78 33.38
CA TRP A 154 -17.97 15.48 34.02
C TRP A 154 -17.37 15.47 35.43
N ASN A 155 -18.29 15.40 36.40
CA ASN A 155 -18.03 15.25 37.83
C ASN A 155 -17.79 13.78 38.19
N SER A 156 -17.00 13.60 39.24
CA SER A 156 -16.63 12.38 39.98
C SER A 156 -17.78 11.40 40.32
N ARG A 157 -17.48 10.10 40.21
CA ARG A 157 -17.68 9.08 41.26
C ARG A 157 -16.60 8.01 41.16
#